data_AF-T1KFQ1-F1
#
_entry.id   AF-T1KFQ1-F1
#
_cell.length_a   1.000
_cell.length_b   1.000
_cell.length_c   1.000
_cell.angle_alpha   90.00
_cell.angle_beta   90.00
_cell.angle_gamma   90.00
#
_symmetry.space_group_name_H-M   'P 1'
#
loop_
_entity.id
_entity.type
_entity.pdbx_description
1 polymer ?
#
loop_
_entity_poly.entity_id
_entity_poly.type
_entity_poly.pdbx_seq_one_letter_code
_entity_poly.pdbx_strand_id
1 'polypeptide(L)'
;MTMLHENELINIEEDMILQPGFMLRRFTLNNRINGLKVSIVNTGAAVRNIQLGEKNEIVRLFGNNNLIDWNPHVLGLDTLLLNSNSNSLMYQLTTENELITIGKFRTAQQQADIVAPFYFNLNSDSDCIDGHLLHVKAVSADPESEQTPWLSPVTEQFVDIMGPEPRSLEGCADLQSNSYDSIYAATGDKFTQLIVRLSYGTKSVEVIIKSNSQANVMMDNNTNTITCRTRLRIRRSGISIMPYMMSEYHCVYKFSW
;
A
#
# COMPACT_ATOMS: atom_id res chain seq x y z
N MET A 1 14.39 -38.57 -13.72
CA MET A 1 14.22 -37.47 -14.70
C MET A 1 12.98 -36.72 -14.27
N THR A 2 13.17 -35.75 -13.40
CA THR A 2 12.08 -35.05 -12.70
C THR A 2 11.73 -33.84 -13.54
N MET A 3 10.54 -33.83 -14.15
CA MET A 3 10.00 -32.63 -14.77
C MET A 3 9.78 -31.59 -13.67
N LEU A 4 10.75 -30.70 -13.47
CA LEU A 4 10.55 -29.46 -12.74
C LEU A 4 9.52 -28.66 -13.53
N HIS A 5 8.39 -28.31 -12.91
CA HIS A 5 7.39 -27.45 -13.53
C HIS A 5 8.02 -26.12 -13.94
N GLU A 6 8.26 -25.96 -15.24
CA GLU A 6 8.66 -24.73 -15.92
C GLU A 6 7.58 -23.61 -15.85
N ASN A 7 6.50 -23.78 -15.07
CA ASN A 7 5.28 -22.96 -15.20
C ASN A 7 4.84 -22.17 -13.97
N GLU A 8 5.53 -22.21 -12.83
CA GLU A 8 5.17 -21.35 -11.69
C GLU A 8 5.94 -20.02 -11.76
N LEU A 9 5.51 -19.17 -12.70
CA LEU A 9 6.03 -17.82 -12.91
C LEU A 9 5.77 -16.89 -11.71
N ILE A 10 4.76 -17.22 -10.90
CA ILE A 10 4.50 -16.63 -9.60
C ILE A 10 4.37 -17.77 -8.60
N ASN A 11 5.00 -17.65 -7.43
CA ASN A 11 4.83 -18.59 -6.32
C ASN A 11 4.82 -17.89 -4.95
N ILE A 12 4.40 -18.63 -3.92
CA ILE A 12 4.49 -18.24 -2.52
C ILE A 12 5.39 -19.22 -1.79
N GLU A 13 6.42 -18.70 -1.13
CA GLU A 13 7.32 -19.46 -0.27
C GLU A 13 7.02 -19.12 1.19
N GLU A 14 6.95 -20.12 2.07
CA GLU A 14 6.76 -19.92 3.51
C GLU A 14 8.03 -20.30 4.27
N ASP A 15 8.42 -19.46 5.23
CA ASP A 15 9.53 -19.72 6.12
C ASP A 15 9.23 -19.28 7.57
N MET A 16 9.88 -19.98 8.52
CA MET A 16 9.76 -19.68 9.94
C MET A 16 10.94 -18.81 10.38
N ILE A 17 10.65 -17.61 10.90
CA ILE A 17 11.66 -16.71 11.46
C ILE A 17 11.67 -16.85 12.98
N LEU A 18 12.81 -17.28 13.51
CA LEU A 18 13.06 -17.31 14.95
C LEU A 18 13.49 -15.91 15.41
N GLN A 19 12.71 -15.29 16.29
CA GLN A 19 13.13 -14.11 17.04
C GLN A 19 13.30 -14.46 18.53
N PRO A 20 14.08 -13.70 19.29
CA PRO A 20 14.19 -13.93 20.73
C PRO A 20 12.81 -13.89 21.40
N GLY A 21 12.32 -15.04 21.86
CA GLY A 21 11.07 -15.18 22.61
C GLY A 21 9.81 -15.51 21.80
N PHE A 22 9.86 -15.53 20.45
CA PHE A 22 8.71 -15.94 19.63
C PHE A 22 9.12 -16.33 18.21
N MET A 23 8.22 -17.02 17.52
CA MET A 23 8.40 -17.50 16.15
C MET A 23 7.39 -16.79 15.24
N LEU A 24 7.85 -16.30 14.09
CA LEU A 24 7.01 -15.63 13.08
C LEU A 24 6.93 -16.49 11.82
N ARG A 25 5.79 -16.46 11.14
CA ARG A 25 5.63 -17.02 9.80
C ARG A 25 5.86 -15.91 8.79
N ARG A 26 6.81 -16.07 7.89
CA ARG A 26 7.02 -15.18 6.75
C ARG A 26 6.59 -15.90 5.48
N PHE A 27 5.90 -15.15 4.63
CA PHE A 27 5.46 -15.55 3.31
C PHE A 27 6.14 -14.63 2.30
N THR A 28 6.78 -15.19 1.28
CA THR A 28 7.39 -14.43 0.20
C THR A 28 6.63 -14.73 -1.09
N LEU A 29 5.88 -13.73 -1.57
CA LEU A 29 5.24 -13.74 -2.88
C LEU A 29 6.31 -13.35 -3.89
N ASN A 30 6.52 -14.15 -4.92
CA ASN A 30 7.68 -14.03 -5.80
C ASN A 30 7.22 -14.16 -7.26
N ASN A 31 7.30 -13.05 -8.00
CA ASN A 31 7.09 -13.01 -9.45
C ASN A 31 8.45 -13.18 -10.11
N ARG A 32 8.69 -14.40 -10.61
CA ARG A 32 9.93 -14.82 -11.25
C ARG A 32 10.10 -14.28 -12.67
N ILE A 33 9.03 -13.78 -13.30
CA ILE A 33 9.07 -13.18 -14.63
C ILE A 33 9.95 -11.93 -14.59
N ASN A 34 9.71 -11.08 -13.60
CA ASN A 34 10.30 -9.74 -13.53
C ASN A 34 11.18 -9.56 -12.29
N GLY A 35 11.19 -10.52 -11.37
CA GLY A 35 11.99 -10.51 -10.16
C GLY A 35 11.40 -9.71 -9.00
N LEU A 36 10.09 -9.42 -8.99
CA LEU A 36 9.41 -8.78 -7.87
C LEU A 36 9.18 -9.80 -6.74
N LYS A 37 9.68 -9.50 -5.55
CA LYS A 37 9.51 -10.28 -4.31
C LYS A 37 8.91 -9.41 -3.23
N VAL A 38 7.88 -9.91 -2.56
CA VAL A 38 7.22 -9.24 -1.45
C VAL A 38 7.19 -10.19 -0.26
N SER A 39 7.88 -9.84 0.81
CA SER A 39 7.88 -10.62 2.06
C SER A 39 6.86 -10.04 3.04
N ILE A 40 6.01 -10.89 3.58
CA ILE A 40 4.89 -10.55 4.46
C ILE A 40 4.98 -11.44 5.69
N VAL A 41 4.83 -10.89 6.89
CA VAL A 41 4.69 -11.70 8.11
C VAL A 41 3.24 -11.74 8.57
N ASN A 42 2.85 -12.89 9.12
CA ASN A 42 1.51 -13.08 9.66
C ASN A 42 1.20 -12.10 10.81
N THR A 43 2.16 -11.86 11.71
CA THR A 43 1.94 -10.95 12.84
C THR A 43 1.88 -9.49 12.37
N GLY A 44 0.75 -8.84 12.66
CA GLY A 44 0.42 -7.49 12.19
C GLY A 44 0.16 -7.40 10.68
N ALA A 45 0.06 -8.55 9.99
CA ALA A 45 -0.10 -8.64 8.55
C ALA A 45 0.87 -7.73 7.77
N ALA A 46 2.14 -7.67 8.20
CA ALA A 46 3.06 -6.60 7.82
C ALA A 46 3.95 -6.98 6.63
N VAL A 47 3.99 -6.12 5.62
CA VAL A 47 4.97 -6.21 4.52
C VAL A 47 6.36 -5.84 5.06
N ARG A 48 7.26 -6.82 5.12
CA ARG A 48 8.64 -6.70 5.63
C ARG A 48 9.64 -6.24 4.57
N ASN A 49 9.45 -6.64 3.33
CA ASN A 49 10.40 -6.35 2.26
C ASN A 49 9.68 -6.31 0.92
N ILE A 50 10.12 -5.42 0.03
CA ILE A 50 9.75 -5.43 -1.38
C ILE A 50 11.06 -5.31 -2.17
N GLN A 51 11.29 -6.21 -3.10
CA GLN A 51 12.50 -6.25 -3.91
C GLN A 51 12.09 -6.44 -5.36
N LEU A 52 12.67 -5.71 -6.31
CA LEU A 52 12.46 -5.97 -7.73
C LEU A 52 13.82 -5.99 -8.43
N GLY A 53 14.21 -7.17 -8.94
CA GLY A 53 15.54 -7.46 -9.45
C GLY A 53 16.55 -7.87 -8.36
N GLU A 54 17.85 -7.65 -8.60
CA GLU A 54 18.94 -8.07 -7.69
C GLU A 54 19.19 -7.10 -6.52
N LYS A 55 18.64 -5.89 -6.56
CA LYS A 55 18.85 -4.86 -5.52
C LYS A 55 17.69 -4.87 -4.51
N ASN A 56 18.03 -4.95 -3.21
CA ASN A 56 17.08 -4.79 -2.11
C ASN A 56 16.60 -3.33 -2.05
N GLU A 57 15.32 -3.09 -2.31
CA GLU A 57 14.69 -1.80 -2.04
C GLU A 57 14.19 -1.84 -0.59
N ILE A 58 14.96 -1.27 0.32
CA ILE A 58 14.71 -1.41 1.76
C ILE A 58 13.37 -0.74 2.13
N VAL A 59 12.43 -1.57 2.60
CA VAL A 59 11.27 -1.17 3.40
C VAL A 59 11.68 -1.24 4.87
N ARG A 60 12.14 -0.12 5.47
CA ARG A 60 12.35 -0.10 6.94
C ARG A 60 10.99 -0.06 7.63
N LEU A 61 10.71 -1.08 8.43
CA LEU A 61 9.54 -1.10 9.28
C LEU A 61 9.82 -0.44 10.62
N PHE A 62 8.92 0.45 10.98
CA PHE A 62 8.76 0.87 12.37
C PHE A 62 7.51 0.15 12.88
N GLY A 63 7.73 -0.80 13.78
CA GLY A 63 6.67 -1.68 14.29
C GLY A 63 5.50 -0.87 14.85
N ASN A 64 4.29 -1.26 14.47
CA ASN A 64 3.10 -0.94 15.25
C ASN A 64 3.05 -1.95 16.41
N ASN A 65 2.84 -1.49 17.64
CA ASN A 65 2.85 -2.34 18.84
C ASN A 65 1.64 -3.29 18.95
N ASN A 66 0.68 -3.21 18.02
CA ASN A 66 -0.49 -4.08 17.98
C ASN A 66 -0.17 -5.35 17.17
N LEU A 67 0.51 -6.30 17.82
CA LEU A 67 0.89 -7.60 17.27
C LEU A 67 -0.33 -8.54 17.25
N ILE A 68 -1.33 -8.24 16.43
CA ILE A 68 -2.40 -9.19 16.14
C ILE A 68 -1.78 -10.33 15.33
N ASP A 69 -1.96 -11.56 15.79
CA ASP A 69 -1.61 -12.72 14.99
C ASP A 69 -2.73 -13.00 13.99
N TRP A 70 -2.36 -13.08 12.72
CA TRP A 70 -3.29 -13.37 11.64
C TRP A 70 -3.11 -14.81 11.20
N ASN A 71 -4.22 -15.51 11.02
CA ASN A 71 -4.21 -16.86 10.48
C ASN A 71 -4.01 -16.81 8.96
N PRO A 72 -2.89 -17.33 8.42
CA PRO A 72 -2.60 -17.26 7.00
C PRO A 72 -3.20 -18.45 6.24
N HIS A 73 -3.69 -18.18 5.05
CA HIS A 73 -4.20 -19.15 4.08
C HIS A 73 -3.63 -18.80 2.71
N VAL A 74 -2.88 -19.72 2.10
CA VAL A 74 -2.41 -19.57 0.72
C VAL A 74 -3.52 -20.05 -0.22
N LEU A 75 -3.96 -19.18 -1.12
CA LEU A 75 -5.04 -19.42 -2.06
C LEU A 75 -4.46 -19.45 -3.48
N GLY A 76 -4.12 -20.64 -3.99
CA GLY A 76 -3.40 -20.75 -5.26
C GLY A 76 -1.91 -20.39 -5.13
N LEU A 77 -1.30 -19.88 -6.19
CA LEU A 77 0.15 -19.64 -6.26
C LEU A 77 0.57 -18.20 -6.00
N ASP A 78 -0.38 -17.26 -6.03
CA ASP A 78 -0.11 -15.82 -6.07
C ASP A 78 -0.78 -15.05 -4.93
N THR A 79 -1.69 -15.70 -4.19
CA THR A 79 -2.57 -15.04 -3.22
C THR A 79 -2.36 -15.57 -1.80
N LEU A 80 -2.09 -14.66 -0.86
CA LEU A 80 -2.03 -14.89 0.58
C LEU A 80 -3.21 -14.17 1.25
N LEU A 81 -4.08 -14.93 1.90
CA LEU A 81 -5.16 -14.41 2.74
C LEU A 81 -4.77 -14.50 4.22
N LEU A 82 -4.80 -13.36 4.92
CA LEU A 82 -4.60 -13.27 6.35
C LEU A 82 -5.95 -12.96 7.03
N ASN A 83 -6.39 -13.80 7.96
CA ASN A 83 -7.65 -13.61 8.69
C ASN A 83 -7.41 -13.41 10.19
N SER A 84 -8.17 -12.51 10.81
CA SER A 84 -8.18 -12.34 12.27
C SER A 84 -9.57 -11.92 12.75
N ASN A 85 -10.26 -12.80 13.48
CA ASN A 85 -11.63 -12.61 13.94
C ASN A 85 -12.60 -12.24 12.79
N SER A 86 -13.01 -10.98 12.72
CA SER A 86 -13.92 -10.42 11.70
C SER A 86 -13.20 -9.60 10.62
N ASN A 87 -11.87 -9.65 10.58
CA ASN A 87 -11.05 -8.90 9.65
C ASN A 87 -10.32 -9.85 8.71
N SER A 88 -10.14 -9.42 7.46
CA SER A 88 -9.31 -10.11 6.48
C SER A 88 -8.46 -9.11 5.70
N LEU A 89 -7.24 -9.53 5.38
CA LEU A 89 -6.33 -8.82 4.51
C LEU A 89 -5.72 -9.81 3.52
N MET A 90 -5.99 -9.57 2.24
CA MET A 90 -5.48 -10.37 1.15
C MET A 90 -4.34 -9.62 0.46
N TYR A 91 -3.27 -10.34 0.16
CA TYR A 91 -2.15 -9.91 -0.66
C TYR A 91 -2.08 -10.79 -1.90
N GLN A 92 -2.02 -10.20 -3.08
CA GLN A 92 -1.89 -10.93 -4.33
C GLN A 92 -0.83 -10.27 -5.20
N LEU A 93 0.04 -11.08 -5.80
CA LEU A 93 1.05 -10.61 -6.76
C LEU A 93 0.59 -10.89 -8.18
N THR A 94 0.71 -9.92 -9.09
CA THR A 94 0.36 -10.11 -10.51
C THR A 94 1.60 -10.26 -11.38
N THR A 95 1.41 -10.69 -12.62
CA THR A 95 2.47 -10.79 -13.64
C THR A 95 3.00 -9.43 -14.08
N GLU A 96 2.27 -8.34 -13.79
CA GLU A 96 2.56 -6.96 -14.22
C GLU A 96 3.34 -6.14 -13.17
N ASN A 97 4.03 -6.80 -12.23
CA ASN A 97 4.67 -6.16 -11.09
C ASN A 97 3.70 -5.34 -10.23
N GLU A 98 2.53 -5.92 -9.95
CA GLU A 98 1.57 -5.29 -9.05
C GLU A 98 1.41 -6.12 -7.78
N LEU A 99 1.44 -5.45 -6.64
CA LEU A 99 0.96 -6.01 -5.38
C LEU A 99 -0.45 -5.47 -5.14
N ILE A 100 -1.44 -6.35 -5.22
CA ILE A 100 -2.83 -6.05 -4.87
C ILE A 100 -3.04 -6.36 -3.39
N THR A 101 -3.68 -5.42 -2.70
CA THR A 101 -4.10 -5.56 -1.31
C THR A 101 -5.61 -5.33 -1.21
N ILE A 102 -6.33 -6.29 -0.64
CA ILE A 102 -7.77 -6.19 -0.40
C ILE A 102 -8.01 -6.37 1.08
N GLY A 103 -8.51 -5.31 1.72
CA GLY A 103 -8.80 -5.32 3.14
C GLY A 103 -10.31 -5.30 3.40
N LYS A 104 -10.76 -6.11 4.35
CA LYS A 104 -12.11 -6.06 4.93
C LYS A 104 -12.02 -6.06 6.44
N PHE A 105 -12.62 -5.07 7.06
CA PHE A 105 -12.55 -4.80 8.49
C PHE A 105 -13.94 -4.50 9.00
N ARG A 106 -14.22 -4.90 10.24
CA ARG A 106 -15.54 -4.62 10.84
C ARG A 106 -15.82 -3.12 10.98
N THR A 107 -14.79 -2.31 11.22
CA THR A 107 -14.92 -0.83 11.20
C THR A 107 -13.72 -0.18 10.50
N ALA A 108 -13.95 1.02 9.94
CA ALA A 108 -12.91 1.87 9.40
C ALA A 108 -11.80 2.17 10.42
N GLN A 109 -12.16 2.38 11.70
CA GLN A 109 -11.19 2.62 12.76
C GLN A 109 -10.27 1.41 12.99
N GLN A 110 -10.83 0.19 12.98
CA GLN A 110 -10.02 -1.01 13.14
C GLN A 110 -8.97 -1.14 12.03
N GLN A 111 -9.32 -0.81 10.79
CA GLN A 111 -8.34 -0.79 9.69
C GLN A 111 -7.16 0.13 10.01
N ALA A 112 -7.42 1.34 10.50
CA ALA A 112 -6.39 2.31 10.85
C ALA A 112 -5.48 1.87 12.01
N ASP A 113 -6.01 1.08 12.94
CA ASP A 113 -5.33 0.64 14.15
C ASP A 113 -4.49 -0.63 13.96
N ILE A 114 -4.90 -1.53 13.04
CA ILE A 114 -4.31 -2.87 12.94
C ILE A 114 -3.44 -3.09 11.72
N VAL A 115 -3.63 -2.33 10.64
CA VAL A 115 -2.79 -2.47 9.43
C VAL A 115 -1.48 -1.73 9.66
N ALA A 116 -0.38 -2.49 9.66
CA ALA A 116 0.95 -1.91 9.84
C ALA A 116 1.36 -1.09 8.61
N PRO A 117 1.86 0.14 8.79
CA PRO A 117 2.41 0.91 7.69
C PRO A 117 3.74 0.29 7.23
N PHE A 118 3.99 0.32 5.93
CA PHE A 118 5.30 0.01 5.34
C PHE A 118 5.77 1.18 4.48
N TYR A 119 7.07 1.43 4.45
CA TYR A 119 7.64 2.67 3.93
C TYR A 119 8.47 2.42 2.67
N PHE A 120 8.32 3.30 1.69
CA PHE A 120 9.11 3.32 0.47
C PHE A 120 10.23 4.36 0.58
N ASN A 121 11.43 3.95 0.19
CA ASN A 121 12.53 4.84 -0.17
C ASN A 121 13.16 4.27 -1.44
N LEU A 122 12.93 4.95 -2.55
CA LEU A 122 13.36 4.52 -3.90
C LEU A 122 14.84 4.87 -4.14
N ASN A 123 15.40 5.74 -3.30
CA ASN A 123 16.82 6.02 -3.27
C ASN A 123 17.54 5.00 -2.38
N SER A 124 17.98 3.89 -2.97
CA SER A 124 18.72 2.82 -2.28
C SER A 124 20.03 3.29 -1.65
N ASP A 125 20.56 4.42 -2.10
CA ASP A 125 21.90 4.90 -1.74
C ASP A 125 21.83 5.94 -0.59
N SER A 126 20.63 6.29 -0.12
CA SER A 126 20.40 7.28 0.91
C SER A 126 19.37 6.80 1.93
N ASP A 127 19.61 7.10 3.21
CA ASP A 127 18.63 6.92 4.28
C ASP A 127 17.62 8.10 4.36
N CYS A 128 17.64 9.01 3.38
CA CYS A 128 16.73 10.16 3.29
C CYS A 128 15.89 10.10 2.01
N ILE A 129 14.62 10.52 2.10
CA ILE A 129 13.70 10.65 0.96
C ILE A 129 13.79 12.01 0.23
N ASP A 130 14.75 12.86 0.58
CA ASP A 130 14.95 14.12 -0.15
C ASP A 130 15.17 13.85 -1.66
N GLY A 131 14.58 14.70 -2.50
CA GLY A 131 14.62 14.58 -3.96
C GLY A 131 13.60 13.59 -4.56
N HIS A 132 12.84 12.86 -3.74
CA HIS A 132 11.71 12.09 -4.24
C HIS A 132 10.61 13.02 -4.74
N LEU A 133 9.93 12.63 -5.81
CA LEU A 133 8.77 13.33 -6.34
C LEU A 133 7.49 12.62 -5.91
N LEU A 134 6.56 13.35 -5.32
CA LEU A 134 5.27 12.86 -4.84
C LEU A 134 4.12 13.59 -5.55
N HIS A 135 3.11 12.85 -5.98
CA HIS A 135 1.92 13.39 -6.63
C HIS A 135 0.68 12.64 -6.17
N VAL A 136 -0.36 13.38 -5.79
CA VAL A 136 -1.68 12.83 -5.43
C VAL A 136 -2.74 13.38 -6.39
N LYS A 137 -3.51 12.49 -7.00
CA LYS A 137 -4.63 12.84 -7.89
C LYS A 137 -5.87 12.00 -7.60
N ALA A 138 -7.03 12.54 -7.94
CA ALA A 138 -8.30 11.81 -7.96
C ALA A 138 -8.79 11.72 -9.41
N VAL A 139 -9.22 10.54 -9.84
CA VAL A 139 -9.72 10.30 -11.21
C VAL A 139 -10.91 9.34 -11.19
N SER A 140 -11.82 9.46 -12.14
CA SER A 140 -12.83 8.41 -12.37
C SER A 140 -12.23 7.37 -13.30
N ALA A 141 -12.46 6.09 -12.99
CA ALA A 141 -12.07 4.98 -13.86
C ALA A 141 -12.98 4.83 -15.09
N ASP A 142 -14.16 5.45 -15.04
CA ASP A 142 -15.14 5.41 -16.10
C ASP A 142 -14.93 6.61 -17.02
N PRO A 143 -14.48 6.39 -18.27
CA PRO A 143 -14.24 7.48 -19.22
C PRO A 143 -15.52 8.21 -19.63
N GLU A 144 -16.70 7.62 -19.40
CA GLU A 144 -18.01 8.24 -19.68
C GLU A 144 -18.55 9.03 -18.50
N SER A 145 -17.85 9.06 -17.36
CA SER A 145 -18.30 9.78 -16.17
C SER A 145 -18.24 11.29 -16.38
N GLU A 146 -19.39 11.94 -16.22
CA GLU A 146 -19.50 13.40 -16.20
C GLU A 146 -19.05 14.01 -14.85
N GLN A 147 -18.87 13.17 -13.81
CA GLN A 147 -18.48 13.63 -12.49
C GLN A 147 -16.96 13.61 -12.34
N THR A 148 -16.35 14.80 -12.33
CA THR A 148 -14.92 14.93 -12.00
C THR A 148 -14.71 14.73 -10.50
N PRO A 149 -13.90 13.75 -10.06
CA PRO A 149 -13.66 13.57 -8.64
C PRO A 149 -12.93 14.74 -8.01
N TRP A 150 -13.34 15.09 -6.80
CA TRP A 150 -12.75 16.15 -6.00
C TRP A 150 -11.71 15.58 -5.04
N LEU A 151 -10.48 16.11 -5.09
CA LEU A 151 -9.42 15.79 -4.14
C LEU A 151 -9.35 16.87 -3.06
N SER A 152 -9.33 16.47 -1.80
CA SER A 152 -9.20 17.39 -0.67
C SER A 152 -8.23 16.87 0.39
N PRO A 153 -7.45 17.75 1.04
CA PRO A 153 -6.72 17.41 2.23
C PRO A 153 -7.66 17.40 3.44
N VAL A 154 -7.50 16.40 4.30
CA VAL A 154 -8.27 16.27 5.54
C VAL A 154 -7.48 16.82 6.73
N THR A 155 -6.15 16.79 6.65
CA THR A 155 -5.23 17.36 7.66
C THR A 155 -4.32 18.39 7.04
N GLU A 156 -3.54 19.08 7.88
CA GLU A 156 -2.44 19.91 7.42
C GLU A 156 -1.51 19.11 6.49
N GLN A 157 -1.01 19.79 5.47
CA GLN A 157 -0.15 19.20 4.45
C GLN A 157 1.31 19.51 4.77
N PHE A 158 2.17 18.49 4.64
CA PHE A 158 3.61 18.68 4.78
C PHE A 158 4.15 19.54 3.64
N VAL A 159 3.67 19.23 2.43
CA VAL A 159 4.00 19.90 1.16
C VAL A 159 2.69 19.95 0.38
N ASP A 160 2.48 21.05 -0.35
CA ASP A 160 1.36 21.19 -1.28
C ASP A 160 1.55 20.28 -2.51
N ILE A 161 1.26 19.00 -2.32
CA ILE A 161 1.39 17.92 -3.32
C ILE A 161 0.12 17.73 -4.16
N MET A 162 -0.89 18.57 -3.95
CA MET A 162 -2.08 18.61 -4.80
C MET A 162 -1.82 19.58 -5.94
N GLY A 163 -1.85 19.10 -7.17
CA GLY A 163 -1.58 19.94 -8.32
C GLY A 163 -1.41 19.12 -9.58
N PRO A 164 -1.22 19.77 -10.74
CA PRO A 164 -1.01 19.07 -12.01
C PRO A 164 0.34 18.35 -12.08
N GLU A 165 1.33 18.83 -11.32
CA GLU A 165 2.72 18.37 -11.40
C GLU A 165 3.17 17.71 -10.08
N PRO A 166 4.01 16.67 -10.15
CA PRO A 166 4.66 16.10 -8.98
C PRO A 166 5.50 17.13 -8.22
N ARG A 167 5.56 17.00 -6.89
CA ARG A 167 6.35 17.87 -6.02
C ARG A 167 7.54 17.14 -5.44
N SER A 168 8.69 17.83 -5.43
CA SER A 168 9.86 17.32 -4.73
C SER A 168 9.65 17.40 -3.22
N LEU A 169 10.09 16.35 -2.53
CA LEU A 169 10.21 16.32 -1.09
C LEU A 169 11.59 16.85 -0.72
N GLU A 170 11.60 17.89 0.10
CA GLU A 170 12.80 18.57 0.56
C GLU A 170 12.72 18.80 2.07
N GLY A 171 13.87 18.94 2.72
CA GLY A 171 13.94 19.23 4.15
C GLY A 171 13.48 18.07 5.04
N CYS A 172 13.41 16.84 4.52
CA CYS A 172 13.02 15.68 5.32
C CYS A 172 14.07 15.33 6.38
N ALA A 173 15.32 15.78 6.20
CA ALA A 173 16.37 15.70 7.20
C ALA A 173 16.08 16.56 8.45
N ASP A 174 15.33 17.65 8.30
CA ASP A 174 15.06 18.64 9.36
C ASP A 174 13.71 18.43 10.06
N LEU A 175 13.01 17.34 9.73
CA LEU A 175 11.77 16.93 10.40
C LEU A 175 12.04 16.74 11.91
N GLN A 176 11.58 17.70 12.72
CA GLN A 176 11.67 17.65 14.18
C GLN A 176 10.80 16.53 14.77
N SER A 177 9.74 16.14 14.07
CA SER A 177 8.89 15.00 14.43
C SER A 177 9.39 13.70 13.80
N ASN A 178 9.21 12.58 14.50
CA ASN A 178 9.54 11.25 13.98
C ASN A 178 8.72 10.84 12.74
N SER A 179 7.60 11.53 12.49
CA SER A 179 6.75 11.35 11.31
C SER A 179 5.81 12.54 11.11
N TYR A 180 5.40 12.77 9.87
CA TYR A 180 4.33 13.67 9.48
C TYR A 180 3.21 12.86 8.80
N ASP A 181 1.95 13.10 9.17
CA ASP A 181 0.79 12.45 8.57
C ASP A 181 -0.03 13.47 7.75
N SER A 182 -0.15 13.25 6.45
CA SER A 182 -1.10 13.96 5.57
C SER A 182 -2.20 13.00 5.12
N ILE A 183 -3.46 13.39 5.29
CA ILE A 183 -4.60 12.59 4.87
C ILE A 183 -5.27 13.25 3.68
N TYR A 184 -5.55 12.47 2.63
CA TYR A 184 -6.25 12.93 1.43
C TYR A 184 -7.53 12.14 1.24
N ALA A 185 -8.59 12.84 0.83
CA ALA A 185 -9.87 12.26 0.48
C ALA A 185 -10.20 12.60 -0.98
N ALA A 186 -10.56 11.57 -1.74
CA ALA A 186 -11.12 11.71 -3.08
C ALA A 186 -12.63 11.40 -3.00
N THR A 187 -13.47 12.35 -3.43
CA THR A 187 -14.92 12.20 -3.45
C THR A 187 -15.43 12.34 -4.88
N GLY A 188 -16.22 11.37 -5.34
CA GLY A 188 -16.79 11.39 -6.68
C GLY A 188 -17.77 10.25 -6.89
N ASP A 189 -17.87 9.78 -8.13
CA ASP A 189 -18.72 8.66 -8.52
C ASP A 189 -18.26 7.30 -7.94
N LYS A 190 -18.98 6.23 -8.29
CA LYS A 190 -18.64 4.88 -7.86
C LYS A 190 -17.33 4.32 -8.44
N PHE A 191 -16.77 4.99 -9.44
CA PHE A 191 -15.54 4.59 -10.12
C PHE A 191 -14.34 5.45 -9.70
N THR A 192 -14.53 6.34 -8.74
CA THR A 192 -13.51 7.26 -8.25
C THR A 192 -12.35 6.49 -7.61
N GLN A 193 -11.15 6.83 -8.06
CA GLN A 193 -9.89 6.29 -7.58
C GLN A 193 -9.01 7.42 -7.07
N LEU A 194 -8.33 7.16 -5.96
CA LEU A 194 -7.23 8.00 -5.47
C LEU A 194 -5.92 7.38 -5.94
N ILE A 195 -5.11 8.14 -6.66
CA ILE A 195 -3.82 7.69 -7.18
C ILE A 195 -2.73 8.51 -6.53
N VAL A 196 -1.77 7.83 -5.91
CA VAL A 196 -0.55 8.43 -5.34
C VAL A 196 0.65 7.87 -6.08
N ARG A 197 1.48 8.73 -6.66
CA ARG A 197 2.72 8.34 -7.32
C ARG A 197 3.91 8.88 -6.55
N LEU A 198 4.84 7.98 -6.22
CA LEU A 198 6.16 8.31 -5.71
C LEU A 198 7.20 7.92 -6.76
N SER A 199 8.15 8.81 -7.06
CA SER A 199 9.22 8.52 -8.02
C SER A 199 10.56 9.12 -7.61
N TYR A 200 11.64 8.47 -8.05
CA TYR A 200 13.02 8.93 -7.88
C TYR A 200 13.86 8.44 -9.07
N GLY A 201 14.33 9.35 -9.93
CA GLY A 201 14.99 8.96 -11.19
C GLY A 201 14.05 8.17 -12.10
N THR A 202 14.48 6.98 -12.56
CA THR A 202 13.63 6.07 -13.36
C THR A 202 12.64 5.27 -12.52
N LYS A 203 12.86 5.23 -11.20
CA LYS A 203 12.10 4.38 -10.29
C LYS A 203 10.78 5.03 -9.90
N SER A 204 9.71 4.25 -9.84
CA SER A 204 8.43 4.73 -9.33
C SER A 204 7.54 3.63 -8.75
N VAL A 205 6.72 4.05 -7.80
CA VAL A 205 5.60 3.29 -7.24
C VAL A 205 4.33 4.10 -7.44
N GLU A 206 3.36 3.53 -8.14
CA GLU A 206 2.01 4.11 -8.27
C GLU A 206 1.04 3.30 -7.42
N VAL A 207 0.34 3.97 -6.51
CA VAL A 207 -0.62 3.37 -5.59
C VAL A 207 -2.01 3.82 -5.99
N ILE A 208 -2.86 2.87 -6.38
CA ILE A 208 -4.24 3.11 -6.79
C ILE A 208 -5.17 2.57 -5.71
N ILE A 209 -5.91 3.46 -5.06
CA ILE A 209 -6.84 3.12 -3.97
C ILE A 209 -8.27 3.32 -4.46
N LYS A 210 -9.07 2.26 -4.31
CA LYS A 210 -10.50 2.25 -4.63
C LYS A 210 -11.28 1.86 -3.37
N SER A 211 -12.38 2.56 -3.11
CA SER A 211 -13.35 2.15 -2.12
C SER A 211 -14.20 1.05 -2.73
N ASN A 212 -14.20 -0.11 -2.10
CA ASN A 212 -14.99 -1.24 -2.53
C ASN A 212 -16.21 -1.32 -1.60
N SER A 213 -17.22 -0.47 -1.78
CA SER A 213 -18.59 -0.74 -1.32
C SER A 213 -19.51 0.48 -1.36
N GLN A 214 -20.79 0.16 -1.61
CA GLN A 214 -21.99 0.91 -1.28
C GLN A 214 -22.10 1.35 0.21
N ALA A 215 -21.16 0.94 1.08
CA ALA A 215 -21.18 1.22 2.53
C ALA A 215 -20.58 2.60 2.90
N ASN A 216 -19.79 3.20 2.00
CA ASN A 216 -19.24 4.55 2.18
C ASN A 216 -20.04 5.63 1.43
N VAL A 217 -21.26 5.31 1.00
CA VAL A 217 -22.17 6.27 0.39
C VAL A 217 -22.72 7.14 1.51
N MET A 218 -22.28 8.40 1.57
CA MET A 218 -23.08 9.41 2.25
C MET A 218 -24.33 9.59 1.39
N MET A 219 -25.49 9.11 1.86
CA MET A 219 -26.77 9.36 1.22
C MET A 219 -27.21 10.80 1.52
N ASP A 220 -26.50 11.77 0.95
CA ASP A 220 -27.06 13.10 0.77
C ASP A 220 -27.83 13.07 -0.55
N ASN A 221 -29.17 12.99 -0.41
CA ASN A 221 -30.19 13.24 -1.44
C ASN A 221 -29.75 13.06 -2.90
N ASN A 222 -29.99 11.85 -3.45
CA ASN A 222 -29.88 11.51 -4.88
C ASN A 222 -28.48 11.46 -5.54
N THR A 223 -27.37 11.61 -4.81
CA THR A 223 -26.03 11.38 -5.40
C THR A 223 -25.28 10.26 -4.67
N ASN A 224 -24.98 9.16 -5.39
CA ASN A 224 -24.16 8.06 -4.87
C ASN A 224 -22.68 8.47 -4.83
N THR A 225 -22.32 9.41 -3.95
CA THR A 225 -20.93 9.84 -3.82
C THR A 225 -20.15 8.87 -2.96
N ILE A 226 -19.02 8.38 -3.48
CA ILE A 226 -18.07 7.53 -2.75
C ILE A 226 -16.89 8.39 -2.32
N THR A 227 -16.42 8.17 -1.08
CA THR A 227 -15.19 8.78 -0.57
C THR A 227 -14.10 7.72 -0.36
N CYS A 228 -12.98 7.87 -1.06
CA CYS A 228 -11.76 7.10 -0.88
C CYS A 228 -10.77 7.93 -0.05
N ARG A 229 -10.06 7.31 0.90
CA ARG A 229 -9.10 8.02 1.76
C ARG A 229 -7.75 7.33 1.78
N THR A 230 -6.69 8.13 1.70
CA THR A 230 -5.32 7.67 1.92
C THR A 230 -4.65 8.47 3.02
N ARG A 231 -3.78 7.80 3.78
CA ARG A 231 -2.83 8.44 4.69
C ARG A 231 -1.45 8.32 4.08
N LEU A 232 -0.79 9.46 3.92
CA LEU A 232 0.63 9.56 3.63
C LEU A 232 1.34 9.80 4.96
N ARG A 233 2.16 8.83 5.37
CA ARG A 233 3.02 8.96 6.54
C ARG A 233 4.45 9.16 6.08
N ILE A 234 4.95 10.38 6.22
CA ILE A 234 6.27 10.80 5.78
C ILE A 234 7.21 10.72 6.98
N ARG A 235 8.35 10.05 6.79
CA ARG A 235 9.48 10.05 7.72
C ARG A 235 10.73 10.40 6.93
N ARG A 236 11.79 10.83 7.63
CA ARG A 236 13.10 11.05 7.03
C ARG A 236 13.52 9.91 6.08
N SER A 237 13.33 8.66 6.51
CA SER A 237 13.82 7.49 5.79
C SER A 237 12.81 6.81 4.87
N GLY A 238 11.59 7.33 4.71
CA GLY A 238 10.61 6.66 3.88
C GLY A 238 9.20 7.25 3.96
N ILE A 239 8.39 6.90 2.97
CA ILE A 239 6.99 7.34 2.85
C ILE A 239 6.10 6.11 2.84
N SER A 240 5.10 6.08 3.72
CA SER A 240 4.05 5.08 3.66
C SER A 240 2.83 5.66 2.98
N ILE A 241 2.29 4.93 2.01
CA ILE A 241 1.08 5.26 1.27
C ILE A 241 0.09 4.14 1.54
N MET A 242 -1.00 4.42 2.24
CA MET A 242 -1.94 3.38 2.63
C MET A 242 -3.39 3.86 2.55
N PRO A 243 -4.35 2.96 2.30
CA PRO A 243 -5.76 3.22 2.58
C PRO A 243 -5.95 3.62 4.05
N TYR A 244 -6.85 4.55 4.34
CA TYR A 244 -7.04 5.05 5.69
C TYR A 244 -8.50 5.24 6.07
N MET A 245 -8.90 4.68 7.22
CA MET A 245 -10.27 4.76 7.73
C MET A 245 -11.28 4.21 6.71
N MET A 246 -10.98 3.03 6.16
CA MET A 246 -11.84 2.33 5.20
C MET A 246 -12.13 0.93 5.73
N SER A 247 -13.41 0.58 5.91
CA SER A 247 -13.81 -0.78 6.32
C SER A 247 -13.58 -1.79 5.20
N GLU A 248 -13.71 -1.38 3.94
CA GLU A 248 -13.36 -2.19 2.79
C GLU A 248 -12.57 -1.37 1.76
N TYR A 249 -11.48 -1.92 1.25
CA TYR A 249 -10.69 -1.27 0.20
C TYR A 249 -10.09 -2.27 -0.79
N HIS A 250 -9.78 -1.75 -1.97
CA HIS A 250 -8.94 -2.40 -2.96
C HIS A 250 -7.79 -1.45 -3.32
N CYS A 251 -6.55 -1.84 -3.05
CA CYS A 251 -5.37 -1.02 -3.24
C CYS A 251 -4.33 -1.76 -4.07
N VAL A 252 -3.86 -1.15 -5.15
CA VAL A 252 -2.88 -1.73 -6.08
C VAL A 252 -1.59 -0.91 -6.01
N TYR A 253 -0.47 -1.56 -5.71
CA TYR A 253 0.86 -0.96 -5.80
C TYR A 253 1.52 -1.45 -7.08
N LYS A 254 1.76 -0.56 -8.04
CA LYS A 254 2.44 -0.85 -9.30
C LYS A 254 3.90 -0.41 -9.22
N PHE A 255 4.83 -1.32 -9.51
CA PHE A 255 6.27 -1.06 -9.44
C PHE A 255 6.89 -0.93 -10.83
N SER A 256 7.68 0.12 -11.05
CA SER A 256 8.42 0.35 -12.31
C SER A 256 9.81 0.89 -11.99
N TRP A 257 10.86 0.18 -12.45
CA TRP A 257 12.27 0.54 -12.29
C TRP A 257 12.93 0.91 -13.61
#